data_AF-A0A427AEB8-F1
#
_entry.id   AF-A0A427AEB8-F1
#
_cell.length_a   1.000
_cell.length_b   1.000
_cell.length_c   1.000
_cell.angle_alpha   90.00
_cell.angle_beta   90.00
_cell.angle_gamma   90.00
#
_symmetry.space_group_name_H-M   'P 1'
#
loop_
_entity.id
_entity.type
_entity.pdbx_description
1 polymer ?
#
loop_
_entity_poly.entity_id
_entity_poly.type
_entity_poly.pdbx_seq_one_letter_code
_entity_poly.pdbx_strand_id
1 'polypeptide(L)' 'METELLELARSKDALQEDLPRRAIEDYKKSLGFEMGLVRMGRVSLEYGYQLALARLQARHPGVEIELDPFVSLP' A
#
# COMPACT_ATOMS: atom_id res chain seq x y z
N MET A 1 -7.51 32.64 35.51
CA MET A 1 -6.56 33.15 34.50
C MET A 1 -5.53 32.09 34.15
N GLU A 2 -4.62 31.70 35.05
CA GLU A 2 -3.55 30.72 34.72
C GLU A 2 -4.06 29.30 34.43
N THR A 3 -5.08 28.83 35.14
CA THR A 3 -5.70 27.50 34.92
C THR A 3 -6.40 27.40 33.56
N GLU A 4 -7.05 28.47 33.11
CA GLU A 4 -7.69 28.52 31.79
C GLU A 4 -6.65 28.52 30.65
N LEU A 5 -5.50 29.16 30.87
CA LEU A 5 -4.39 29.12 29.91
C LEU A 5 -3.75 27.73 29.81
N LEU A 6 -3.63 27.01 30.93
CA LEU A 6 -3.16 25.62 30.97
C LEU A 6 -4.14 24.67 30.25
N GLU A 7 -5.44 24.79 30.49
CA GLU A 7 -6.47 24.01 29.80
C GLU A 7 -6.49 24.30 28.29
N LEU A 8 -6.35 25.57 27.89
CA LEU A 8 -6.25 25.95 26.48
C LEU A 8 -5.03 25.34 25.81
N ALA A 9 -3.86 25.41 26.45
CA ALA A 9 -2.62 24.81 25.92
C ALA A 9 -2.78 23.29 25.73
N ARG A 10 -3.34 22.60 26.73
CA ARG A 10 -3.61 21.16 26.68
C ARG A 10 -4.59 20.79 25.56
N SER A 11 -5.64 21.58 25.37
CA SER A 11 -6.64 21.35 24.30
C SER A 11 -6.03 21.55 22.90
N LYS A 12 -5.13 22.54 22.75
CA LYS A 12 -4.43 22.80 21.50
C LYS A 12 -3.47 21.66 21.16
N ASP A 13 -2.75 21.14 22.15
CA ASP A 13 -1.83 20.02 21.97
C ASP A 13 -2.61 18.74 21.58
N ALA A 14 -3.77 18.50 22.21
CA ALA A 14 -4.66 17.40 21.82
C ALA A 14 -5.19 17.55 20.38
N LEU A 15 -5.60 18.75 19.97
CA LEU A 15 -6.00 19.03 18.59
C LEU A 15 -4.86 18.80 17.60
N GLN A 16 -3.62 19.14 17.98
CA GLN A 16 -2.44 18.94 17.15
C GLN A 16 -2.11 17.46 16.92
N GLU A 17 -2.46 16.57 17.86
CA GLU A 17 -2.34 15.12 17.69
C GLU A 17 -3.51 14.50 16.92
N ASP A 18 -4.73 15.02 17.10
CA ASP A 18 -5.93 14.46 16.49
C ASP A 18 -6.07 14.81 14.99
N LEU A 19 -5.65 16.01 14.58
CA LEU A 19 -5.68 16.43 13.18
C LEU A 19 -4.87 15.52 12.23
N PRO A 20 -3.59 15.17 12.50
CA PRO A 20 -2.84 14.28 11.63
C PRO A 20 -3.40 12.85 11.64
N ARG A 21 -3.97 12.38 12.77
CA ARG A 21 -4.64 11.08 12.82
C ARG A 21 -5.84 11.02 11.87
N ARG A 22 -6.69 12.06 11.90
CA ARG A 22 -7.84 12.16 10.99
C ARG A 22 -7.40 12.25 9.53
N ALA A 23 -6.38 13.05 9.22
CA ALA A 23 -5.84 13.15 7.87
C ALA A 23 -5.30 11.80 7.34
N ILE A 24 -4.66 11.00 8.19
CA ILE A 24 -4.20 9.65 7.83
C ILE A 24 -5.38 8.70 7.61
N GLU A 25 -6.41 8.74 8.46
CA GLU A 25 -7.63 7.93 8.26
C GLU A 25 -8.34 8.29 6.95
N ASP A 26 -8.48 9.59 6.67
CA ASP A 26 -9.11 10.07 5.44
C ASP A 26 -8.30 9.66 4.21
N TYR A 27 -6.97 9.74 4.28
CA TYR A 27 -6.09 9.25 3.23
C TYR A 27 -6.25 7.73 3.01
N LYS A 28 -6.29 6.94 4.08
CA LYS A 28 -6.49 5.48 3.98
C LYS A 28 -7.85 5.09 3.38
N LYS A 29 -8.88 5.93 3.57
CA LYS A 29 -10.21 5.75 2.95
C LYS A 29 -10.27 6.27 1.52
N SER A 30 -9.25 6.99 1.05
CA SER A 30 -9.25 7.54 -0.30
C SER A 30 -9.10 6.45 -1.35
N LEU A 31 -9.79 6.63 -2.48
CA LEU A 31 -9.69 5.72 -3.63
C LEU A 31 -8.25 5.59 -4.14
N GLY A 32 -7.46 6.67 -4.06
CA GLY A 32 -6.05 6.64 -4.45
C GLY A 32 -5.22 5.65 -3.63
N PHE A 33 -5.49 5.56 -2.33
CA PHE A 33 -4.84 4.59 -1.45
C PHE A 33 -5.24 3.15 -1.79
N GLU A 34 -6.54 2.88 -1.96
CA GLU A 34 -7.03 1.55 -2.33
C GLU A 34 -6.47 1.09 -3.68
N MET A 35 -6.50 1.95 -4.70
CA MET A 35 -5.89 1.66 -6.00
C MET A 35 -4.37 1.43 -5.88
N GLY A 36 -3.70 2.18 -5.01
CA GLY A 36 -2.29 1.97 -4.69
C GLY A 36 -2.02 0.57 -4.13
N LEU A 37 -2.86 0.11 -3.19
CA LEU A 37 -2.77 -1.24 -2.63
C LEU A 37 -2.98 -2.32 -3.69
N VAL A 38 -3.98 -2.17 -4.56
CA VAL A 38 -4.24 -3.12 -5.66
C VAL A 38 -3.03 -3.21 -6.60
N ARG A 39 -2.43 -2.06 -6.95
CA ARG A 39 -1.21 -2.02 -7.77
C ARG A 39 -0.03 -2.70 -7.07
N MET A 40 0.21 -2.41 -5.80
CA MET A 40 1.28 -3.04 -5.02
C MET A 40 1.11 -4.55 -4.91
N GLY A 41 -0.12 -5.03 -4.69
CA GLY A 41 -0.44 -6.46 -4.65
C GLY A 41 -0.17 -7.13 -6.00
N ARG A 42 -0.59 -6.49 -7.10
CA ARG A 42 -0.35 -7.00 -8.46
C ARG A 42 1.14 -7.12 -8.77
N VAL A 43 1.94 -6.09 -8.49
CA VAL A 43 3.39 -6.11 -8.72
C VAL A 43 4.06 -7.22 -7.90
N SER A 44 3.66 -7.41 -6.65
CA SER A 44 4.21 -8.46 -5.79
C SER A 44 3.89 -9.86 -6.32
N LEU A 45 2.65 -10.04 -6.80
CA LEU A 45 2.22 -11.30 -7.41
C LEU A 45 2.96 -11.59 -8.71
N GLU A 46 3.09 -10.59 -9.59
CA GLU A 46 3.83 -10.69 -10.85
C GLU A 46 5.29 -11.05 -10.62
N TYR A 47 5.94 -10.41 -9.65
CA TYR A 47 7.32 -10.73 -9.29
C TYR A 47 7.46 -12.19 -8.80
N GLY A 48 6.55 -12.65 -7.95
CA GLY A 48 6.52 -14.03 -7.49
C GLY A 48 6.33 -15.02 -8.63
N TYR A 49 5.45 -14.70 -9.58
CA TYR A 49 5.22 -15.49 -10.78
C TYR A 49 6.47 -15.59 -11.66
N GLN A 50 7.11 -14.45 -11.98
CA GLN A 50 8.33 -14.43 -12.79
C GLN A 50 9.46 -15.24 -12.15
N LEU A 51 9.60 -15.17 -10.81
CA LEU A 51 10.58 -15.96 -10.09
C LEU A 51 10.28 -17.46 -10.15
N ALA A 52 9.03 -17.85 -9.98
CA ALA A 52 8.61 -19.24 -10.10
C ALA A 52 8.84 -19.77 -11.52
N LEU A 53 8.54 -18.96 -12.53
CA LEU A 53 8.75 -19.27 -13.93
C LEU A 53 10.24 -19.47 -14.25
N ALA A 54 11.11 -18.55 -13.83
CA ALA A 54 12.55 -18.68 -14.04
C ALA A 54 13.11 -19.96 -13.38
N ARG A 55 12.62 -20.31 -12.18
CA ARG A 55 13.00 -21.55 -11.49
C ARG A 55 12.52 -22.80 -12.23
N LEU A 56 11.31 -22.77 -12.78
CA LEU A 56 10.75 -23.87 -13.56
C LEU A 56 11.59 -24.09 -14.83
N GLN A 57 11.88 -23.02 -15.57
CA GLN A 57 12.69 -23.07 -16.79
C GLN A 57 14.10 -23.56 -16.52
N ALA A 58 14.72 -23.13 -15.42
CA ALA A 58 16.06 -23.60 -15.03
C ALA A 58 16.10 -25.10 -14.73
N ARG A 59 15.02 -25.67 -14.18
CA ARG A 59 14.91 -27.11 -13.88
C ARG A 59 14.48 -27.93 -15.08
N HIS A 60 13.67 -27.36 -15.97
CA HIS A 60 13.09 -28.04 -17.12
C HIS A 60 13.20 -27.14 -18.36
N PRO A 61 14.36 -27.15 -19.06
CA PRO A 61 14.69 -26.21 -20.15
C PRO A 61 13.85 -26.31 -21.44
N GLY A 62 12.68 -26.94 -21.42
CA GLY A 62 11.76 -27.05 -22.55
C GLY A 62 10.29 -26.89 -22.16
N VAL A 63 10.01 -26.42 -20.95
CA VAL A 63 8.64 -26.13 -20.52
C VAL A 63 8.26 -24.74 -21.04
N GLU A 64 7.29 -24.72 -21.94
CA GLU A 64 6.67 -23.50 -22.45
C GLU A 64 5.41 -23.19 -21.65
N ILE A 65 5.19 -21.89 -21.35
CA ILE A 65 3.93 -21.41 -20.79
C ILE A 65 3.06 -20.97 -21.96
N GLU A 66 1.89 -21.59 -22.10
CA GLU A 66 0.97 -21.35 -23.22
C GLU A 66 0.38 -19.92 -23.20
N LEU A 67 0.09 -19.40 -22.00
CA LEU A 67 -0.45 -18.05 -21.79
C LEU A 67 0.17 -17.42 -20.55
N ASP A 68 0.86 -16.29 -20.72
CA ASP A 68 1.35 -15.49 -19.61
C ASP A 68 0.30 -14.44 -19.20
N PRO A 69 -0.30 -14.55 -18.01
CA PRO A 69 -1.35 -13.64 -17.54
C PRO A 69 -0.86 -12.20 -17.26
N PHE A 70 0.46 -11.97 -17.24
CA PHE A 70 1.06 -10.65 -16.99
C PHE A 70 1.58 -9.96 -18.26
N VAL A 71 1.69 -10.67 -19.38
CA VAL A 71 2.20 -10.11 -20.67
C VAL A 71 1.17 -9.19 -21.36
N SER A 72 -0.12 -9.33 -21.05
CA SER A 72 -1.21 -8.70 -21.82
C SER A 72 -1.84 -7.45 -21.20
N LEU A 73 -1.26 -6.86 -20.16
CA LEU A 73 -1.90 -5.75 -19.44
C LEU A 73 -0.99 -4.51 -19.40
N PRO A 74 -1.50 -3.32 -19.76
CA PRO A 74 -0.76 -2.06 -19.62
C PRO A 74 -0.47 -1.68 -18.17
#